data_AF-A0A562F229-F1
#
_entry.id   AF-A0A562F229-F1
#
_cell.length_a   1.000
_cell.length_b   1.000
_cell.length_c   1.000
_cell.angle_alpha   90.00
_cell.angle_beta   90.00
_cell.angle_gamma   90.00
#
_symmetry.space_group_name_H-M   'P 1'
#
loop_
_entity.id
_entity.type
_entity.pdbx_description
1 polymer ?
#
loop_
_entity_poly.entity_id
_entity_poly.type
_entity_poly.pdbx_seq_one_letter_code
_entity_poly.pdbx_strand_id
1 'polypeptide(L)'
;MRNHFEHIDERIDRWWSLSPRRIHADKVVAPRGHIVGLEEIDTFRYFEPEEGDVIFWGEQFSIYAVLTEVQRILPKLREEVAKPQEQ
;
A
#
# COMPACT_ATOMS: atom_id res chain seq x y z
N MET A 1 2.16 -4.58 -4.91
CA MET A 1 1.83 -5.41 -3.72
C MET A 1 2.37 -6.83 -3.80
N ARG A 2 1.90 -7.71 -4.70
CA ARG A 2 2.38 -9.11 -4.75
C ARG A 2 3.92 -9.22 -4.91
N ASN A 3 4.49 -8.54 -5.91
CA ASN A 3 5.93 -8.56 -6.16
C ASN A 3 6.76 -8.07 -4.97
N HIS A 4 6.18 -7.21 -4.13
CA HIS A 4 6.87 -6.71 -2.94
C HIS A 4 7.06 -7.78 -1.86
N PHE A 5 6.22 -8.82 -1.84
CA PHE A 5 6.37 -9.97 -0.95
C PHE A 5 7.29 -11.06 -1.53
N GLU A 6 7.45 -11.11 -2.85
CA GLU A 6 8.27 -12.13 -3.53
C GLU A 6 9.78 -11.87 -3.42
N HIS A 7 10.21 -10.61 -3.24
CA HIS A 7 11.63 -10.21 -3.14
C HIS A 7 11.95 -9.56 -1.79
N ILE A 8 11.48 -10.17 -0.70
CA ILE A 8 11.63 -9.59 0.65
C ILE A 8 13.08 -9.59 1.13
N ASP A 9 13.84 -10.62 0.78
CA ASP A 9 15.25 -10.80 1.09
C ASP A 9 16.12 -9.69 0.46
N GLU A 10 16.00 -9.47 -0.84
CA GLU A 10 16.73 -8.41 -1.56
C GLU A 10 16.43 -7.02 -0.99
N ARG A 11 15.18 -6.79 -0.58
CA ARG A 11 14.75 -5.52 0.03
C ARG A 11 15.34 -5.35 1.43
N ILE A 12 15.44 -6.40 2.24
CA ILE A 12 16.10 -6.38 3.55
C ILE A 12 17.59 -6.07 3.39
N ASP A 13 18.28 -6.70 2.46
CA ASP A 13 19.70 -6.43 2.18
C ASP A 13 19.91 -4.98 1.72
N ARG A 14 19.01 -4.47 0.87
CA ARG A 14 19.01 -3.07 0.45
C ARG A 14 18.79 -2.12 1.63
N TRP A 15 17.82 -2.39 2.50
CA TRP A 15 17.59 -1.55 3.69
C TRP A 15 18.79 -1.58 4.64
N TRP A 16 19.36 -2.77 4.89
CA TRP A 16 20.51 -2.91 5.77
C TRP A 16 21.73 -2.11 5.29
N SER A 17 21.94 -2.08 3.98
CA SER A 17 23.06 -1.37 3.35
C SER A 17 22.84 0.14 3.20
N LEU A 18 21.60 0.58 2.98
CA LEU A 18 21.30 1.98 2.63
C LEU A 18 20.65 2.80 3.76
N SER A 19 20.00 2.17 4.74
CA SER A 19 19.36 2.90 5.83
C SER A 19 20.42 3.57 6.72
N PRO A 20 20.41 4.91 6.87
CA PRO A 20 21.41 5.61 7.68
C PRO A 20 21.31 5.27 9.17
N ARG A 21 20.08 5.06 9.65
CA ARG A 21 19.77 4.86 11.07
C ARG A 21 19.32 3.44 11.40
N ARG A 22 19.09 2.61 10.36
CA ARG A 22 18.59 1.22 10.47
C ARG A 22 17.33 1.14 11.33
N ILE A 23 16.44 2.12 11.14
CA ILE A 23 15.13 2.10 11.78
C ILE A 23 14.26 1.13 10.98
N HIS A 24 13.59 0.23 11.67
CA HIS A 24 12.67 -0.73 11.07
C HIS A 24 11.25 -0.41 11.54
N ALA A 25 10.55 0.43 10.77
CA ALA A 25 9.16 0.78 11.05
C ALA A 25 8.23 -0.15 10.26
N ASP A 26 7.62 -1.09 10.97
CA ASP A 26 6.79 -2.13 10.38
C ASP A 26 5.49 -2.32 11.17
N LYS A 27 4.41 -2.59 10.45
CA LYS A 27 3.03 -2.67 10.95
C LYS A 27 2.60 -1.41 11.70
N VAL A 28 2.99 -0.24 11.19
CA VAL A 28 2.65 1.05 11.80
C VAL A 28 1.27 1.50 11.33
N VAL A 29 0.51 2.10 12.25
CA VAL A 29 -0.76 2.79 11.98
C VAL A 29 -0.68 4.14 12.66
N ALA A 30 -0.39 5.20 11.90
CA ALA A 30 -0.23 6.56 12.43
C ALA A 30 -0.21 7.58 11.28
N PRO A 31 -0.35 8.88 11.58
CA PRO A 31 -0.10 9.95 10.62
C PRO A 31 1.36 10.10 10.18
N ARG A 32 1.60 10.59 8.95
CA ARG A 32 2.93 10.81 8.40
C ARG A 32 3.72 11.75 9.30
N GLY A 33 4.99 11.42 9.51
CA GLY A 33 5.86 12.19 10.40
C GLY A 33 5.65 11.95 11.89
N HIS A 34 4.72 11.07 12.30
CA HIS A 34 4.54 10.70 13.71
C HIS A 34 5.75 9.95 14.30
N ILE A 35 6.57 9.30 13.45
CA ILE A 35 7.86 8.73 13.84
C ILE A 35 8.97 9.68 13.38
N VAL A 36 9.66 10.30 14.33
CA VAL A 36 10.76 11.25 14.07
C VAL A 36 12.01 10.50 13.63
N GLY A 37 12.67 11.01 12.58
CA GLY A 37 13.93 10.46 12.08
C GLY A 37 13.78 9.22 11.18
N LEU A 38 12.54 8.90 10.79
CA LEU A 38 12.23 7.84 9.84
C LEU A 38 12.48 8.31 8.40
N GLU A 39 13.29 7.56 7.65
CA GLU A 39 13.43 7.75 6.20
C GLU A 39 12.43 6.87 5.44
N GLU A 40 12.15 7.16 4.17
CA GLU A 40 11.20 6.36 3.37
C GLU A 40 11.62 4.88 3.29
N ILE A 41 12.93 4.61 3.18
CA ILE A 41 13.48 3.24 3.15
C ILE A 41 13.25 2.46 4.44
N ASP A 42 13.02 3.16 5.56
CA ASP A 42 12.76 2.57 6.87
C ASP A 42 11.28 2.19 7.06
N THR A 43 10.43 2.54 6.10
CA THR A 43 8.98 2.35 6.16
C THR A 43 8.57 1.08 5.41
N PHE A 44 8.32 0.01 6.17
CA PHE A 44 8.01 -1.32 5.65
C PHE A 44 6.50 -1.42 5.43
N ARG A 45 5.73 -1.91 6.40
CA ARG A 45 4.26 -1.86 6.36
C ARG A 45 3.77 -0.70 7.21
N TYR A 46 3.16 0.29 6.57
CA TYR A 46 2.65 1.47 7.25
C TYR A 46 1.29 1.82 6.66
N PHE A 47 0.33 2.10 7.52
CA PHE A 47 -0.98 2.62 7.12
C PHE A 47 -1.15 4.04 7.65
N GLU A 48 -1.35 4.96 6.72
CA GLU A 48 -1.65 6.36 6.94
C GLU A 48 -3.18 6.55 6.96
N PRO A 49 -3.80 6.77 8.13
CA PRO A 49 -5.25 6.81 8.22
C PRO A 49 -5.87 8.10 7.66
N GLU A 50 -5.13 9.21 7.60
CA GLU A 50 -5.70 10.49 7.15
C GLU A 50 -5.95 10.49 5.64
N GLU A 51 -4.94 10.09 4.87
CA GLU A 51 -5.01 10.00 3.39
C GLU A 51 -5.49 8.63 2.89
N GLY A 52 -5.61 7.65 3.79
CA GLY A 52 -5.99 6.28 3.43
C GLY A 52 -4.92 5.57 2.60
N ASP A 53 -3.64 5.87 2.84
CA ASP A 53 -2.52 5.28 2.10
C ASP A 53 -1.90 4.11 2.84
N VAL A 54 -1.62 3.05 2.09
CA VAL A 54 -0.72 1.98 2.52
C VAL A 54 0.64 2.28 1.92
N ILE A 55 1.65 2.39 2.76
CA ILE A 55 3.04 2.41 2.34
C ILE A 55 3.58 0.99 2.53
N PHE A 56 4.18 0.46 1.46
CA PHE A 56 4.84 -0.82 1.46
C PHE A 56 6.27 -0.65 0.92
N TRP A 57 7.27 -0.64 1.81
CA TRP A 57 8.69 -0.46 1.47
C TRP A 57 8.96 0.84 0.70
N GLY A 58 8.49 1.96 1.24
CA GLY A 58 8.60 3.29 0.64
C GLY A 58 7.66 3.56 -0.55
N GLU A 59 7.04 2.54 -1.14
CA GLU A 59 6.03 2.72 -2.19
C GLU A 59 4.64 2.96 -1.60
N GLN A 60 3.94 3.95 -2.12
CA GLN A 60 2.63 4.40 -1.61
C GLN A 60 1.48 3.91 -2.50
N PHE A 61 0.42 3.43 -1.85
CA PHE A 61 -0.78 2.92 -2.50
C PHE A 61 -2.03 3.49 -1.80
N SER A 62 -2.85 4.24 -2.52
CA SER A 62 -4.10 4.79 -1.97
C SER A 62 -5.22 3.75 -1.94
N ILE A 63 -5.71 3.41 -0.74
CA ILE A 63 -6.92 2.58 -0.57
C ILE A 63 -8.14 3.33 -1.10
N TYR A 64 -8.22 4.63 -0.88
CA TYR A 64 -9.34 5.44 -1.33
C TYR A 64 -9.48 5.42 -2.85
N ALA A 65 -8.37 5.49 -3.60
CA ALA A 65 -8.42 5.36 -5.06
C ALA A 65 -9.02 4.01 -5.50
N VAL A 66 -8.64 2.91 -4.84
CA VAL A 66 -9.20 1.58 -5.12
C VAL A 66 -10.70 1.55 -4.78
N LEU A 67 -11.09 2.11 -3.64
CA LEU A 67 -12.49 2.19 -3.22
C LEU A 67 -13.33 2.98 -4.22
N THR A 68 -12.84 4.13 -4.68
CA THR A 68 -13.50 4.95 -5.70
C THR A 68 -13.73 4.16 -6.99
N GLU A 69 -12.72 3.43 -7.45
CA GLU A 69 -12.85 2.62 -8.67
C GLU A 69 -13.82 1.44 -8.49
N VAL A 70 -13.82 0.78 -7.34
CA VAL A 70 -14.81 -0.26 -7.02
C VAL A 70 -16.21 0.32 -7.04
N GLN A 71 -16.44 1.46 -6.40
CA GLN A 71 -17.73 2.15 -6.39
C GLN A 71 -18.19 2.56 -7.80
N ARG A 72 -17.25 2.93 -8.68
CA ARG A 72 -17.52 3.28 -10.09
C ARG A 72 -17.88 2.08 -10.95
N ILE A 73 -17.22 0.95 -10.75
CA ILE A 73 -17.36 -0.26 -11.59
C ILE A 73 -18.52 -1.15 -11.14
N LEU A 74 -18.75 -1.29 -9.84
CA LEU A 74 -19.76 -2.17 -9.27
C LEU A 74 -21.18 -1.98 -9.85
N PRO A 75 -21.74 -0.77 -10.01
CA PRO A 75 -23.07 -0.60 -10.59
C PRO A 75 -23.12 -1.04 -12.06
N LYS A 76 -22.07 -0.75 -12.86
CA LYS A 76 -21.97 -1.19 -14.25
C LYS A 76 -21.93 -2.71 -14.35
N LEU A 77 -21.18 -3.36 -13.46
CA LEU A 77 -21.15 -4.81 -13.39
C LEU A 77 -22.54 -5.41 -13.09
N ARG A 78 -23.29 -4.78 -12.16
CA ARG A 78 -24.67 -5.21 -11.84
C ARG A 78 -25.60 -5.05 -13.05
N GLU A 79 -25.47 -3.96 -13.80
CA GLU A 79 -26.23 -3.75 -15.04
C GLU A 79 -25.90 -4.82 -16.10
N GLU A 80 -24.62 -5.12 -16.32
CA GLU A 80 -24.20 -6.17 -17.26
C GLU A 80 -24.72 -7.55 -16.87
N VAL A 81 -24.66 -7.92 -15.58
CA VAL A 81 -25.17 -9.20 -15.07
C VAL A 81 -26.70 -9.30 -15.20
N ALA A 82 -27.41 -8.17 -15.16
CA ALA A 82 -28.86 -8.13 -15.30
C ALA A 82 -29.34 -8.23 -16.75
N LYS A 83 -28.45 -8.15 -17.75
CA LYS A 83 -28.82 -8.30 -19.15
C LYS A 83 -29.30 -9.74 -19.42
N PRO A 84 -30.31 -9.92 -20.29
CA PRO A 84 -30.68 -11.25 -20.75
C PRO A 84 -29.46 -11.90 -21.42
N GLN A 85 -29.10 -13.11 -20.98
CA GLN A 85 -28.11 -13.91 -21.70
C GLN A 85 -28.75 -14.34 -23.01
N GLU A 86 -28.21 -13.88 -24.15
CA GLU A 86 -28.57 -14.43 -25.45
C GLU A 86 -28.19 -15.92 -25.45
N GLN A 87 -29.20 -16.78 -25.62
CA GLN A 87 -29.05 -18.24 -25.75
C GLN A 87 -28.57 -18.60 -27.15
#